data_AF-A0A4V6AVB6-F1
#
_entry.id   AF-A0A4V6AVB6-F1
#
_cell.length_a   1.000
_cell.length_b   1.000
_cell.length_c   1.000
_cell.angle_alpha   90.00
_cell.angle_beta   90.00
_cell.angle_gamma   90.00
#
_symmetry.space_group_name_H-M   'P 1'
#
loop_
_entity.id
_entity.type
_entity.pdbx_description
1 polymer ?
#
loop_
_entity_poly.entity_id
_entity_poly.type
_entity_poly.pdbx_seq_one_letter_code
_entity_poly.pdbx_strand_id
1 'polypeptide(L)'
;MQVIGVVEGTSCPCDQLVLMTCEDTKVYGYDGEELHVVAASLQDLVHEGIEYPASKSYYNGEAFKNMKDKDWDKVRKGAVGRRLDEEHRKLVTTGKSNLKNFKLTYGSGCSGDSEVLHSILFLGHINEPRFTPEDILCTKLNEYKGRYPRPFQCYSTQLPKRAPISCVLEMIVSMTGQEEVKVIFQRLLQLIDKLKEGETKHLVSNTFCVSQPNKSPETARYYGVSMSTSGRDSGRIMVNACCLSRYWDSYVADAVMTYNPNKQKKTYFDATIKLPNEVKCQAFGFSEEMTEMPPCKSCSNLFGLTTSSTRIWPYGNCAEPESLSNLLQNEKEVKEKSEPKSKTCTDENRRRAEDSVWKETERMLREKLSDRYEYGRQFYTPQV
;
A
#
# COMPACT_ATOMS: atom_id res chain seq x y z
N MET A 1 0.23 -21.23 19.20
CA MET A 1 1.52 -21.72 18.67
C MET A 1 2.58 -20.68 18.96
N GLN A 2 3.82 -21.10 19.20
CA GLN A 2 4.97 -20.24 19.44
C GLN A 2 6.00 -20.48 18.32
N VAL A 3 6.50 -19.40 17.72
CA VAL A 3 7.56 -19.48 16.70
C VAL A 3 8.89 -19.76 17.39
N ILE A 4 9.64 -20.73 16.88
CA ILE A 4 10.92 -21.18 17.45
C ILE A 4 12.12 -20.94 16.52
N GLY A 5 11.89 -20.69 15.23
CA GLY A 5 12.96 -20.38 14.28
C GLY A 5 12.51 -20.34 12.83
N VAL A 6 13.43 -19.99 11.94
CA VAL A 6 13.25 -20.04 10.49
C VAL A 6 14.40 -20.84 9.90
N VAL A 7 14.09 -21.70 8.93
CA VAL A 7 15.07 -22.56 8.26
C VAL A 7 15.16 -22.13 6.81
N GLU A 8 16.37 -21.82 6.36
CA GLU A 8 16.68 -21.40 5.00
C GLU A 8 17.38 -22.55 4.24
N GLY A 9 17.18 -22.63 2.93
CA GLY A 9 17.83 -23.64 2.07
C GLY A 9 17.16 -25.01 2.05
N THR A 10 15.89 -25.11 2.47
CA THR A 10 15.05 -26.31 2.24
C THR A 10 14.48 -26.31 0.82
N SER A 11 13.91 -27.43 0.38
CA SER A 11 13.12 -27.53 -0.86
C SER A 11 11.75 -26.82 -0.78
N CYS A 12 11.55 -25.88 0.17
CA CYS A 12 10.31 -25.11 0.30
C CYS A 12 10.08 -24.26 -0.97
N PRO A 13 8.83 -24.18 -1.47
CA PRO A 13 8.44 -23.22 -2.52
C PRO A 13 8.74 -21.75 -2.18
N CYS A 14 8.92 -21.48 -0.89
CA CYS A 14 9.03 -20.17 -0.27
C CYS A 14 10.46 -19.78 0.15
N ASP A 15 11.46 -20.65 -0.09
CA ASP A 15 12.86 -20.57 0.37
C ASP A 15 13.07 -20.48 1.91
N GLN A 16 12.00 -20.33 2.71
CA GLN A 16 12.04 -20.15 4.17
C GLN A 16 10.92 -20.91 4.90
N LEU A 17 11.27 -21.97 5.64
CA LEU A 17 10.31 -22.73 6.45
C LEU A 17 10.26 -22.14 7.87
N VAL A 18 9.09 -21.66 8.30
CA VAL A 18 8.92 -21.11 9.67
C VAL A 18 8.58 -22.24 10.64
N LEU A 19 9.46 -22.46 11.62
CA LEU A 19 9.26 -23.48 12.65
C LEU A 19 8.45 -22.93 13.82
N MET A 20 7.44 -23.70 14.23
CA MET A 20 6.54 -23.37 15.32
C MET A 20 6.30 -24.58 16.21
N THR A 21 5.92 -24.38 17.46
CA THR A 21 5.47 -25.44 18.37
C THR A 21 4.19 -25.02 19.09
N CYS A 22 3.50 -25.97 19.70
CA CYS A 22 2.28 -25.70 20.47
C CYS A 22 2.21 -26.59 21.71
N GLU A 23 1.07 -26.57 22.41
CA GLU A 23 0.86 -27.33 23.66
C GLU A 23 1.08 -28.84 23.49
N ASP A 24 0.95 -29.37 22.27
CA ASP A 24 1.19 -30.78 21.96
C ASP A 24 2.67 -31.15 21.77
N THR A 25 3.60 -30.22 21.98
CA THR A 25 5.07 -30.36 21.95
C THR A 25 5.68 -30.71 20.60
N LYS A 26 4.87 -30.88 19.54
CA LYS A 26 5.35 -31.15 18.18
C LYS A 26 5.97 -29.93 17.56
N VAL A 27 6.78 -30.15 16.53
CA VAL A 27 7.34 -29.09 15.70
C VAL A 27 6.62 -29.05 14.38
N TYR A 28 6.17 -27.85 14.03
CA TYR A 28 5.44 -27.54 12.82
C TYR A 28 6.28 -26.67 11.91
N GLY A 29 6.31 -26.98 10.61
CA GLY A 29 6.93 -26.15 9.58
C GLY A 29 5.83 -25.51 8.73
N TYR A 30 5.78 -24.17 8.70
CA TYR A 30 4.88 -23.43 7.83
C TYR A 30 5.62 -22.97 6.58
N ASP A 31 5.11 -23.37 5.41
CA ASP A 31 5.75 -23.13 4.11
C ASP A 31 5.09 -21.99 3.29
N GLY A 32 4.16 -21.26 3.91
CA GLY A 32 3.39 -20.18 3.27
C GLY A 32 2.00 -20.60 2.82
N GLU A 33 1.72 -21.90 2.68
CA GLU A 33 0.40 -22.42 2.30
C GLU A 33 -0.12 -23.48 3.28
N GLU A 34 0.74 -24.40 3.71
CA GLU A 34 0.43 -25.53 4.58
C GLU A 34 1.27 -25.54 5.85
N LEU A 35 0.69 -26.13 6.91
CA LEU A 35 1.38 -26.40 8.15
C LEU A 35 1.76 -27.89 8.22
N HIS A 36 3.05 -28.19 8.18
CA HIS A 36 3.59 -29.56 8.18
C HIS A 36 4.02 -29.97 9.58
N VAL A 37 3.77 -31.21 10.01
CA VAL A 37 4.38 -31.75 11.24
C VAL A 37 5.78 -32.26 10.91
N VAL A 38 6.80 -31.42 11.14
CA VAL A 38 8.17 -31.67 10.67
C VAL A 38 9.07 -32.37 11.68
N ALA A 39 8.65 -32.43 12.94
CA ALA A 39 9.25 -33.30 13.96
C ALA A 39 8.23 -33.60 15.07
N ALA A 40 8.35 -34.77 15.71
CA ALA A 40 7.46 -35.19 16.80
C ALA A 40 7.74 -34.43 18.12
N SER A 41 8.94 -33.86 18.28
CA SER A 41 9.30 -33.01 19.41
C SER A 41 10.52 -32.13 19.08
N LEU A 42 10.82 -31.16 19.95
CA LEU A 42 12.07 -30.38 19.86
C LEU A 42 13.33 -31.24 20.02
N GLN A 43 13.24 -32.36 20.75
CA GLN A 43 14.37 -33.29 20.89
C GLN A 43 14.60 -34.03 19.57
N ASP A 44 13.52 -34.49 18.93
CA ASP A 44 13.60 -35.18 17.64
C ASP A 44 14.11 -34.24 16.53
N LEU A 45 13.70 -32.97 16.55
CA LEU A 45 14.23 -31.95 15.64
C LEU A 45 15.76 -31.84 15.70
N VAL A 46 16.35 -31.99 16.89
CA VAL A 46 17.80 -31.90 17.10
C VAL A 46 18.53 -33.18 16.67
N HIS A 47 17.92 -34.35 16.85
CA HIS A 47 18.56 -35.64 16.60
C HIS A 47 18.34 -36.15 15.16
N GLU A 48 17.12 -36.00 14.65
CA GLU A 48 16.66 -36.57 13.37
C GLU A 48 16.51 -35.49 12.27
N GLY A 49 16.49 -34.21 12.64
CA GLY A 49 16.35 -33.09 11.71
C GLY A 49 14.89 -32.80 11.34
N ILE A 50 14.69 -32.21 10.15
CA ILE A 50 13.40 -31.75 9.65
C ILE A 50 12.90 -32.72 8.58
N GLU A 51 11.75 -33.34 8.81
CA GLU A 51 11.04 -34.10 7.78
C GLU A 51 10.22 -33.12 6.92
N TYR A 52 10.74 -32.74 5.75
CA TYR A 52 10.04 -31.87 4.80
C TYR A 52 10.21 -32.34 3.34
N PRO A 53 9.12 -32.47 2.55
CA PRO A 53 7.72 -32.33 2.96
C PRO A 53 7.30 -33.44 3.94
N ALA A 54 6.48 -33.10 4.93
CA ALA A 54 6.08 -34.05 5.97
C ALA A 54 4.98 -34.99 5.50
N SER A 55 4.95 -36.21 6.05
CA SER A 55 3.85 -37.17 5.84
C SER A 55 2.49 -36.69 6.37
N LYS A 56 2.46 -35.69 7.26
CA LYS A 56 1.25 -35.07 7.80
C LYS A 56 1.30 -33.55 7.66
N SER A 57 0.40 -32.98 6.87
CA SER A 57 0.20 -31.53 6.72
C SER A 57 -1.24 -31.11 7.02
N TYR A 58 -1.44 -29.82 7.29
CA TYR A 58 -2.74 -29.18 7.49
C TYR A 58 -2.86 -27.98 6.56
N TYR A 59 -3.87 -28.00 5.68
CA TYR A 59 -4.13 -26.91 4.75
C TYR A 59 -4.97 -25.80 5.40
N ASN A 60 -4.76 -24.55 4.97
CA ASN A 60 -5.53 -23.40 5.43
C ASN A 60 -7.02 -23.56 5.06
N GLY A 61 -7.83 -24.03 6.01
CA GLY A 61 -9.29 -24.15 5.88
C GLY A 61 -9.86 -25.56 6.06
N GLU A 62 -9.05 -26.62 6.20
CA GLU A 62 -9.61 -27.97 6.37
C GLU A 62 -10.42 -28.13 7.67
N ALA A 63 -9.98 -27.52 8.76
CA ALA A 63 -10.67 -27.61 10.06
C ALA A 63 -12.08 -26.99 10.05
N PHE A 64 -12.40 -26.16 9.04
CA PHE A 64 -13.62 -25.37 8.98
C PHE A 64 -14.48 -25.65 7.74
N LYS A 65 -14.03 -26.54 6.84
CA LYS A 65 -14.70 -26.85 5.57
C LYS A 65 -16.18 -27.29 5.73
N ASN A 66 -16.53 -27.83 6.90
CA ASN A 66 -17.87 -28.31 7.21
C ASN A 66 -18.56 -27.50 8.34
N MET A 67 -17.98 -26.39 8.79
CA MET A 67 -18.52 -25.60 9.90
C MET A 67 -19.66 -24.71 9.41
N LYS A 68 -20.86 -24.83 9.99
CA LYS A 68 -22.03 -24.01 9.63
C LYS A 68 -22.11 -22.79 10.55
N ASP A 69 -22.84 -21.76 10.15
CA ASP A 69 -23.00 -20.51 10.93
C ASP A 69 -23.44 -20.74 12.38
N LYS A 70 -24.29 -21.76 12.61
CA LYS A 70 -24.74 -22.14 13.97
C LYS A 70 -23.61 -22.72 14.83
N ASP A 71 -22.64 -23.39 14.22
CA ASP A 71 -21.47 -23.93 14.91
C ASP A 71 -20.51 -22.80 15.27
N TRP A 72 -20.34 -21.82 14.37
CA TRP A 72 -19.59 -20.58 14.64
C TRP A 72 -20.18 -19.78 15.79
N ASP A 73 -21.51 -19.65 15.85
CA ASP A 73 -22.18 -18.97 16.95
C ASP A 73 -21.96 -19.68 18.30
N LYS A 74 -21.90 -21.01 18.29
CA LYS A 74 -21.61 -21.80 19.50
C LYS A 74 -20.16 -21.62 19.93
N VAL A 75 -19.21 -21.58 18.99
CA VAL A 75 -17.78 -21.33 19.26
C VAL A 75 -17.57 -19.93 19.82
N ARG A 76 -18.17 -18.90 19.19
CA ARG A 76 -18.09 -17.49 19.61
C ARG A 76 -18.67 -17.27 21.02
N LYS A 77 -19.79 -17.93 21.33
CA LYS A 77 -20.43 -17.90 22.67
C LYS A 77 -19.74 -18.80 23.70
N GLY A 78 -18.85 -19.69 23.25
CA GLY A 78 -18.14 -20.65 24.08
C GLY A 78 -17.07 -20.01 24.97
N ALA A 79 -16.45 -20.82 25.83
CA ALA A 79 -15.37 -20.36 26.71
C ALA A 79 -14.16 -19.83 25.91
N VAL A 80 -13.80 -20.51 24.82
CA VAL A 80 -12.69 -20.11 23.94
C VAL A 80 -13.00 -18.83 23.18
N GLY A 81 -14.19 -18.73 22.54
CA GLY A 81 -14.60 -17.52 21.83
C GLY A 81 -14.63 -16.29 22.74
N ARG A 82 -15.19 -16.43 23.95
CA ARG A 82 -15.21 -15.35 24.94
C ARG A 82 -13.81 -14.96 25.43
N ARG A 83 -12.90 -15.92 25.59
CA ARG A 83 -11.49 -15.65 25.96
C ARG A 83 -10.79 -14.89 24.84
N LEU A 84 -10.95 -15.31 23.59
CA LEU A 84 -10.34 -14.64 22.43
C LEU A 84 -10.92 -13.24 22.22
N ASP A 85 -12.22 -13.03 22.41
CA ASP A 85 -12.84 -11.70 22.38
C ASP A 85 -12.30 -10.80 23.51
N GLU A 86 -12.07 -11.35 24.70
CA GLU A 86 -11.47 -10.63 25.83
C GLU A 86 -10.00 -10.29 25.58
N GLU A 87 -9.22 -11.23 25.04
CA GLU A 87 -7.82 -11.04 24.66
C GLU A 87 -7.70 -9.99 23.55
N HIS A 88 -8.54 -10.08 22.51
CA HIS A 88 -8.64 -9.06 21.46
C HIS A 88 -9.00 -7.69 22.06
N ARG A 89 -9.99 -7.61 22.96
CA ARG A 89 -10.36 -6.35 23.62
C ARG A 89 -9.24 -5.77 24.47
N LYS A 90 -8.49 -6.60 25.19
CA LYS A 90 -7.30 -6.18 25.95
C LYS A 90 -6.21 -5.69 25.02
N LEU A 91 -5.93 -6.41 23.93
CA LEU A 91 -4.92 -6.05 22.93
C LEU A 91 -5.27 -4.73 22.23
N VAL A 92 -6.53 -4.52 21.85
CA VAL A 92 -7.08 -3.25 21.34
C VAL A 92 -6.99 -2.13 22.38
N THR A 93 -7.26 -2.42 23.66
CA THR A 93 -7.19 -1.40 24.74
C THR A 93 -5.76 -0.98 25.02
N THR A 94 -4.80 -1.91 25.01
CA THR A 94 -3.37 -1.62 25.16
C THR A 94 -2.84 -0.84 23.94
N GLY A 95 -3.25 -1.21 22.72
CA GLY A 95 -2.95 -0.44 21.50
C GLY A 95 -3.59 0.96 21.47
N LYS A 96 -4.77 1.14 22.08
CA LYS A 96 -5.42 2.45 22.23
C LYS A 96 -4.58 3.45 23.04
N SER A 97 -3.80 3.00 24.03
CA SER A 97 -2.86 3.86 24.76
C SER A 97 -1.80 4.45 23.83
N ASN A 98 -1.30 3.64 22.88
CA ASN A 98 -0.31 4.06 21.90
C ASN A 98 -0.93 5.01 20.86
N LEU A 99 -2.23 4.85 20.56
CA LEU A 99 -3.02 5.75 19.73
C LEU A 99 -3.48 7.04 20.46
N LYS A 100 -3.39 7.15 21.79
CA LYS A 100 -3.66 8.42 22.51
C LYS A 100 -2.61 9.49 22.22
N ASN A 101 -1.41 9.10 21.81
CA ASN A 101 -0.39 10.01 21.30
C ASN A 101 -0.69 10.50 19.87
N PHE A 102 -1.71 9.93 19.22
CA PHE A 102 -2.34 10.45 18.02
C PHE A 102 -3.46 11.44 18.41
N LYS A 103 -3.10 12.53 19.07
CA LYS A 103 -3.87 13.76 18.88
C LYS A 103 -3.49 14.26 17.49
N LEU A 104 -4.41 14.13 16.53
CA LEU A 104 -4.46 15.04 15.39
C LEU A 104 -4.68 16.43 16.00
N THR A 105 -3.60 17.10 16.39
CA THR A 105 -3.60 18.49 16.85
C THR A 105 -3.78 19.41 15.66
N TYR A 106 -4.88 19.29 14.93
CA TYR A 106 -5.34 20.36 14.05
C TYR A 106 -6.85 20.54 14.19
N GLY A 107 -7.19 21.68 14.78
CA GLY A 107 -8.43 22.38 14.55
C GLY A 107 -8.35 23.12 13.21
N SER A 108 -9.54 23.46 12.69
CA SER A 108 -9.85 23.93 11.33
C SER A 108 -9.87 22.82 10.28
N GLY A 109 -11.03 22.67 9.62
CA GLY A 109 -11.29 21.62 8.64
C GLY A 109 -10.48 21.84 7.36
N CYS A 110 -9.29 21.26 7.30
CA CYS A 110 -8.54 21.16 6.05
C CYS A 110 -9.08 19.99 5.22
N SER A 111 -9.16 20.18 3.90
CA SER A 111 -9.58 19.19 2.91
C SER A 111 -8.81 17.85 3.01
N GLY A 112 -7.56 17.89 3.47
CA GLY A 112 -6.68 16.73 3.60
C GLY A 112 -7.16 15.67 4.61
N ASP A 113 -7.74 16.06 5.76
CA ASP A 113 -8.18 15.10 6.79
C ASP A 113 -9.30 14.19 6.28
N SER A 114 -10.20 14.78 5.50
CA SER A 114 -11.33 14.12 4.87
C SER A 114 -10.87 13.12 3.80
N GLU A 115 -9.84 13.49 3.04
CA GLU A 115 -9.26 12.62 2.01
C GLU A 115 -8.50 11.43 2.60
N VAL A 116 -7.66 11.67 3.63
CA VAL A 116 -6.98 10.60 4.38
C VAL A 116 -8.00 9.59 4.89
N LEU A 117 -9.06 10.08 5.55
CA LEU A 117 -10.08 9.21 6.14
C LEU A 117 -10.81 8.40 5.07
N HIS A 118 -11.19 9.02 3.95
CA HIS A 118 -11.81 8.31 2.84
C HIS A 118 -10.91 7.19 2.29
N SER A 119 -9.62 7.48 2.06
CA SER A 119 -8.67 6.48 1.56
C SER A 119 -8.48 5.32 2.53
N ILE A 120 -8.42 5.58 3.84
CA ILE A 120 -8.32 4.52 4.87
C ILE A 120 -9.58 3.65 4.87
N LEU A 121 -10.78 4.26 4.88
CA LEU A 121 -12.04 3.53 4.89
C LEU A 121 -12.22 2.70 3.60
N PHE A 122 -11.85 3.26 2.44
CA PHE A 122 -11.88 2.54 1.17
C PHE A 122 -10.95 1.32 1.20
N LEU A 123 -9.70 1.48 1.68
CA LEU A 123 -8.76 0.37 1.77
C LEU A 123 -9.24 -0.71 2.74
N GLY A 124 -9.85 -0.33 3.87
CA GLY A 124 -10.50 -1.28 4.77
C GLY A 124 -11.66 -2.04 4.12
N HIS A 125 -12.46 -1.35 3.30
CA HIS A 125 -13.58 -1.93 2.56
C HIS A 125 -13.16 -2.98 1.54
N ILE A 126 -12.05 -2.76 0.84
CA ILE A 126 -11.52 -3.68 -0.19
C ILE A 126 -10.47 -4.67 0.36
N ASN A 127 -10.19 -4.61 1.67
CA ASN A 127 -9.25 -5.51 2.33
C ASN A 127 -9.83 -6.92 2.46
N GLU A 128 -8.96 -7.92 2.60
CA GLU A 128 -9.34 -9.28 2.91
C GLU A 128 -8.53 -9.76 4.13
N PRO A 129 -9.17 -9.97 5.30
CA PRO A 129 -10.59 -9.75 5.61
C PRO A 129 -10.98 -8.25 5.60
N ARG A 130 -12.25 -7.94 5.33
CA ARG A 130 -12.73 -6.54 5.29
C ARG A 130 -12.74 -5.90 6.67
N PHE A 131 -12.44 -4.61 6.72
CA PHE A 131 -12.57 -3.77 7.93
C PHE A 131 -13.65 -2.71 7.71
N THR A 132 -14.63 -2.68 8.62
CA THR A 132 -15.69 -1.66 8.65
C THR A 132 -15.18 -0.37 9.29
N PRO A 133 -15.86 0.78 9.07
CA PRO A 133 -15.55 2.01 9.81
C PRO A 133 -15.56 1.83 11.33
N GLU A 134 -16.44 0.97 11.85
CA GLU A 134 -16.53 0.58 13.25
C GLU A 134 -15.24 -0.13 13.72
N ASP A 135 -14.70 -1.05 12.92
CA ASP A 135 -13.46 -1.75 13.23
C ASP A 135 -12.27 -0.78 13.26
N ILE A 136 -12.21 0.12 12.28
CA ILE A 136 -11.09 1.06 12.10
C ILE A 136 -11.08 2.14 13.19
N LEU A 137 -12.23 2.74 13.50
CA LEU A 137 -12.32 3.91 14.39
C LEU A 137 -12.78 3.56 15.81
N CYS A 138 -13.36 2.37 16.01
CA CYS A 138 -13.85 1.89 17.30
C CYS A 138 -14.71 2.97 18.01
N THR A 139 -14.25 3.43 19.18
CA THR A 139 -14.94 4.41 20.02
C THR A 139 -14.95 5.83 19.45
N LYS A 140 -14.14 6.13 18.43
CA LYS A 140 -14.06 7.45 17.79
C LYS A 140 -15.00 7.59 16.58
N LEU A 141 -15.74 6.55 16.20
CA LEU A 141 -16.59 6.55 15.01
C LEU A 141 -17.54 7.75 14.98
N ASN A 142 -18.30 7.98 16.04
CA ASN A 142 -19.30 9.06 16.08
C ASN A 142 -18.66 10.46 16.00
N GLU A 143 -17.48 10.64 16.61
CA GLU A 143 -16.73 11.90 16.54
C GLU A 143 -16.30 12.20 15.09
N TYR A 144 -15.65 11.23 14.43
CA TYR A 144 -15.18 11.39 13.05
C TYR A 144 -16.34 11.47 12.06
N LYS A 145 -17.42 10.72 12.27
CA LYS A 145 -18.62 10.77 11.43
C LYS A 145 -19.36 12.10 11.56
N GLY A 146 -19.37 12.70 12.75
CA GLY A 146 -19.91 14.05 12.96
C GLY A 146 -19.06 15.12 12.29
N ARG A 147 -17.73 15.01 12.36
CA ARG A 147 -16.80 16.01 11.80
C ARG A 147 -16.57 15.88 10.30
N TYR A 148 -16.54 14.66 9.79
CA TYR A 148 -16.27 14.33 8.38
C TYR A 148 -17.30 13.29 7.90
N PRO A 149 -18.57 13.67 7.65
CA PRO A 149 -19.61 12.71 7.27
C PRO A 149 -19.40 12.12 5.86
N ARG A 150 -18.82 12.89 4.94
CA ARG A 150 -18.71 12.51 3.52
C ARG A 150 -17.83 11.29 3.25
N PRO A 151 -16.64 11.12 3.88
CA PRO A 151 -15.87 9.88 3.79
C PRO A 151 -16.70 8.62 4.07
N PHE A 152 -17.54 8.63 5.10
CA PHE A 152 -18.39 7.48 5.46
C PHE A 152 -19.52 7.22 4.47
N GLN A 153 -19.94 8.23 3.71
CA GLN A 153 -20.97 8.09 2.68
C GLN A 153 -20.38 7.57 1.36
N CYS A 154 -19.11 7.91 1.08
CA CYS A 154 -18.51 7.71 -0.23
C CYS A 154 -17.50 6.54 -0.32
N TYR A 155 -16.93 6.06 0.80
CA TYR A 155 -15.83 5.08 0.77
C TYR A 155 -16.17 3.75 0.06
N SER A 156 -17.45 3.39 -0.04
CA SER A 156 -17.92 2.17 -0.72
C SER A 156 -18.44 2.41 -2.15
N THR A 157 -18.37 3.64 -2.66
CA THR A 157 -18.93 4.02 -3.98
C THR A 157 -17.99 4.88 -4.82
N GLN A 158 -17.00 5.52 -4.21
CA GLN A 158 -16.03 6.39 -4.88
C GLN A 158 -14.61 5.90 -4.62
N LEU A 159 -13.76 6.02 -5.63
CA LEU A 159 -12.34 5.71 -5.49
C LEU A 159 -11.58 6.86 -4.83
N PRO A 160 -10.62 6.58 -3.94
CA PRO A 160 -9.68 7.60 -3.48
C PRO A 160 -8.80 8.07 -4.64
N LYS A 161 -8.34 9.33 -4.59
CA LYS A 161 -7.42 9.88 -5.60
C LYS A 161 -5.95 9.52 -5.34
N ARG A 162 -5.61 9.24 -4.07
CA ARG A 162 -4.26 8.97 -3.59
C ARG A 162 -4.25 8.15 -2.31
N ALA A 163 -3.11 7.55 -2.00
CA ALA A 163 -2.92 6.72 -0.82
C ALA A 163 -2.94 7.55 0.49
N PRO A 164 -3.31 6.97 1.64
CA PRO A 164 -3.39 7.71 2.90
C PRO A 164 -2.10 8.45 3.26
N ILE A 165 -0.96 7.80 3.08
CA ILE A 165 0.35 8.35 3.43
C ILE A 165 0.80 9.46 2.47
N SER A 166 0.33 9.45 1.22
CA SER A 166 0.53 10.56 0.28
C SER A 166 -0.15 11.84 0.77
N CYS A 167 -1.39 11.73 1.28
CA CYS A 167 -2.08 12.86 1.90
C CYS A 167 -1.32 13.37 3.14
N VAL A 168 -0.84 12.45 3.98
CA VAL A 168 -0.09 12.82 5.21
C VAL A 168 1.25 13.45 4.87
N LEU A 169 1.94 12.99 3.83
CA LEU A 169 3.17 13.62 3.34
C LEU A 169 2.93 15.09 2.99
N GLU A 170 1.86 15.38 2.23
CA GLU A 170 1.52 16.76 1.88
C GLU A 170 1.30 17.64 3.13
N MET A 171 0.59 17.11 4.14
CA MET A 171 0.41 17.81 5.43
C MET A 171 1.74 18.09 6.12
N ILE A 172 2.63 17.09 6.18
CA ILE A 172 3.96 17.23 6.80
C ILE A 172 4.79 18.27 6.04
N VAL A 173 4.80 18.24 4.71
CA VAL A 173 5.53 19.21 3.87
C VAL A 173 4.99 20.62 4.11
N SER A 174 3.66 20.81 4.10
CA SER A 174 3.02 22.11 4.36
C SER A 174 3.38 22.67 5.74
N MET A 175 3.40 21.82 6.77
CA MET A 175 3.72 22.24 8.15
C MET A 175 5.21 22.47 8.41
N THR A 176 6.09 21.83 7.63
CA THR A 176 7.55 21.88 7.87
C THR A 176 8.24 22.89 6.95
N GLY A 177 7.70 23.09 5.75
CA GLY A 177 8.38 23.79 4.66
C GLY A 177 9.14 22.80 3.78
N GLN A 178 8.97 22.94 2.46
CA GLN A 178 9.57 22.07 1.45
C GLN A 178 11.10 22.10 1.40
N GLU A 179 11.77 22.99 2.13
CA GLU A 179 13.22 23.04 2.13
C GLU A 179 13.82 21.98 3.08
N GLU A 180 13.06 21.60 4.12
CA GLU A 180 13.51 20.80 5.26
C GLU A 180 13.43 19.29 5.01
N VAL A 181 14.06 18.82 3.93
CA VAL A 181 14.00 17.43 3.45
C VAL A 181 14.26 16.40 4.55
N LYS A 182 15.30 16.60 5.38
CA LYS A 182 15.65 15.67 6.46
C LYS A 182 14.60 15.64 7.56
N VAL A 183 14.03 16.80 7.91
CA VAL A 183 12.99 16.89 8.96
C VAL A 183 11.70 16.23 8.46
N ILE A 184 11.32 16.46 7.20
CA ILE A 184 10.17 15.79 6.57
C ILE A 184 10.37 14.28 6.57
N PHE A 185 11.55 13.80 6.14
CA PHE A 185 11.89 12.38 6.14
C PHE A 185 11.80 11.77 7.54
N GLN A 186 12.39 12.41 8.55
CA GLN A 186 12.37 11.91 9.93
C GLN A 186 10.96 11.90 10.54
N ARG A 187 10.15 12.95 10.31
CA ARG A 187 8.76 12.99 10.77
C ARG A 187 7.92 11.86 10.16
N LEU A 188 8.12 11.61 8.86
CA LEU A 188 7.43 10.54 8.16
C LEU A 188 7.91 9.15 8.59
N LEU A 189 9.22 8.97 8.80
CA LEU A 189 9.80 7.73 9.34
C LEU A 189 9.23 7.42 10.73
N GLN A 190 9.22 8.39 11.65
CA GLN A 190 8.64 8.22 13.00
C GLN A 190 7.16 7.85 12.96
N LEU A 191 6.41 8.39 11.99
CA LEU A 191 5.02 7.99 11.78
C LEU A 191 4.92 6.55 11.27
N ILE A 192 5.72 6.19 10.27
CA ILE A 192 5.75 4.86 9.69
C ILE A 192 6.13 3.80 10.73
N ASP A 193 7.11 4.07 11.59
CA ASP A 193 7.55 3.12 12.62
C ASP A 193 6.44 2.86 13.64
N LYS A 194 5.74 3.92 14.09
CA LYS A 194 4.54 3.77 14.92
C LYS A 194 3.44 2.95 14.25
N LEU A 195 3.29 3.04 12.93
CA LEU A 195 2.31 2.28 12.16
C LEU A 195 2.77 0.83 11.89
N LYS A 196 4.08 0.56 11.87
CA LYS A 196 4.65 -0.80 11.69
C LYS A 196 4.52 -1.67 12.94
N GLU A 197 4.50 -1.05 14.12
CA GLU A 197 4.32 -1.74 15.41
C GLU A 197 2.94 -2.39 15.58
N GLY A 198 1.97 -2.10 14.70
CA GLY A 198 0.61 -2.67 14.72
C GLY A 198 0.24 -3.50 13.48
N GLU A 199 -1.06 -3.73 13.31
CA GLU A 199 -1.62 -4.41 12.12
C GLU A 199 -1.66 -3.51 10.87
N THR A 200 -1.21 -2.25 10.98
CA THR A 200 -1.24 -1.22 9.93
C THR A 200 -0.02 -1.21 9.01
N LYS A 201 0.83 -2.26 9.03
CA LYS A 201 2.00 -2.46 8.14
C LYS A 201 1.65 -2.34 6.65
N HIS A 202 0.37 -2.44 6.36
CA HIS A 202 -0.25 -2.42 5.06
C HIS A 202 -0.51 -1.01 4.52
N LEU A 203 -0.45 0.01 5.36
CA LEU A 203 -0.71 1.41 5.00
C LEU A 203 0.57 2.27 4.96
N VAL A 204 1.73 1.65 5.12
CA VAL A 204 3.03 2.35 5.22
C VAL A 204 3.84 2.27 3.93
N SER A 205 4.51 3.37 3.62
CA SER A 205 5.46 3.43 2.51
C SER A 205 6.79 2.83 2.91
N ASN A 206 7.52 2.32 1.93
CA ASN A 206 8.91 1.91 2.11
C ASN A 206 9.91 2.88 1.49
N THR A 207 9.42 3.82 0.67
CA THR A 207 10.27 4.72 -0.11
C THR A 207 9.68 6.11 -0.13
N PHE A 208 10.56 7.10 -0.04
CA PHE A 208 10.33 8.52 -0.14
C PHE A 208 11.08 9.06 -1.36
N CYS A 209 10.53 9.98 -2.12
CA CYS A 209 11.23 10.61 -3.23
C CYS A 209 11.11 12.12 -3.21
N VAL A 210 12.19 12.78 -3.60
CA VAL A 210 12.28 14.23 -3.80
C VAL A 210 12.69 14.51 -5.23
N SER A 211 11.88 15.28 -5.94
CA SER A 211 12.16 15.79 -7.27
C SER A 211 12.30 17.30 -7.23
N GLN A 212 13.31 17.85 -7.91
CA GLN A 212 13.53 19.29 -8.00
C GLN A 212 14.25 19.66 -9.30
N PRO A 213 14.06 20.88 -9.83
CA PRO A 213 14.96 21.44 -10.83
C PRO A 213 16.38 21.59 -10.25
N ASN A 214 17.39 21.50 -11.10
CA ASN A 214 18.82 21.59 -10.76
C ASN A 214 19.37 23.00 -11.00
N LYS A 215 18.48 24.01 -11.10
CA LYS A 215 18.84 25.36 -11.54
C LYS A 215 19.31 26.28 -10.39
N SER A 216 18.94 26.01 -9.13
CA SER A 216 19.37 26.78 -7.94
C SER A 216 19.11 26.00 -6.64
N PRO A 217 19.87 26.22 -5.54
CA PRO A 217 19.54 25.68 -4.22
C PRO A 217 18.17 26.09 -3.68
N GLU A 218 17.63 27.21 -4.18
CA GLU A 218 16.33 27.80 -3.79
C GLU A 218 15.14 27.24 -4.60
N THR A 219 15.37 26.27 -5.49
CA THR A 219 14.27 25.67 -6.27
C THR A 219 13.38 24.82 -5.38
N ALA A 220 12.08 24.94 -5.58
CA ALA A 220 11.06 24.16 -4.90
C ALA A 220 11.33 22.64 -4.98
N ARG A 221 10.94 21.93 -3.92
CA ARG A 221 11.10 20.49 -3.78
C ARG A 221 9.75 19.82 -3.77
N TYR A 222 9.62 18.81 -4.63
CA TYR A 222 8.38 18.10 -4.84
C TYR A 222 8.51 16.69 -4.33
N TYR A 223 7.55 16.27 -3.52
CA TYR A 223 7.65 15.04 -2.74
C TYR A 223 6.71 13.98 -3.25
N GLY A 224 7.10 12.73 -3.07
CA GLY A 224 6.28 11.56 -3.33
C GLY A 224 6.65 10.40 -2.44
N VAL A 225 5.75 9.44 -2.31
CA VAL A 225 5.95 8.22 -1.53
C VAL A 225 5.51 7.02 -2.33
N SER A 226 6.13 5.87 -2.07
CA SER A 226 5.73 4.64 -2.74
C SER A 226 4.34 4.21 -2.31
N MET A 227 3.61 3.56 -3.21
CA MET A 227 2.24 3.12 -2.94
C MET A 227 2.21 2.17 -1.74
N SER A 228 1.41 2.56 -0.75
CA SER A 228 1.45 2.05 0.62
C SER A 228 0.15 1.33 0.93
N THR A 229 -0.01 0.20 0.28
CA THR A 229 -1.22 -0.62 0.37
C THR A 229 -0.81 -2.07 0.36
N SER A 230 -1.37 -2.86 1.26
CA SER A 230 -1.17 -4.31 1.24
C SER A 230 -1.95 -4.99 0.14
N GLY A 231 -1.37 -6.07 -0.35
CA GLY A 231 -1.95 -6.86 -1.42
C GLY A 231 -1.65 -6.25 -2.77
N ARG A 232 -1.31 -7.13 -3.71
CA ARG A 232 -0.97 -6.77 -5.08
C ARG A 232 -2.09 -5.95 -5.75
N ASP A 233 -3.35 -6.24 -5.45
CA ASP A 233 -4.48 -5.60 -6.11
C ASP A 233 -4.84 -4.24 -5.50
N SER A 234 -4.78 -4.07 -4.18
CA SER A 234 -5.07 -2.77 -3.55
C SER A 234 -4.10 -1.69 -4.06
N GLY A 235 -2.82 -2.03 -4.19
CA GLY A 235 -1.81 -1.12 -4.76
C GLY A 235 -2.05 -0.80 -6.22
N ARG A 236 -2.43 -1.80 -7.02
CA ARG A 236 -2.79 -1.59 -8.42
C ARG A 236 -4.04 -0.72 -8.56
N ILE A 237 -5.06 -0.93 -7.72
CA ILE A 237 -6.27 -0.08 -7.68
C ILE A 237 -5.87 1.37 -7.37
N MET A 238 -5.00 1.61 -6.38
CA MET A 238 -4.54 2.96 -6.05
C MET A 238 -3.73 3.60 -7.18
N VAL A 239 -2.79 2.88 -7.81
CA VAL A 239 -2.05 3.38 -8.98
C VAL A 239 -3.01 3.75 -10.11
N ASN A 240 -3.98 2.88 -10.40
CA ASN A 240 -4.99 3.13 -11.42
C ASN A 240 -5.81 4.37 -11.07
N ALA A 241 -6.19 4.54 -9.80
CA ALA A 241 -6.96 5.68 -9.35
C ALA A 241 -6.15 6.99 -9.47
N CYS A 242 -4.85 6.99 -9.13
CA CYS A 242 -3.98 8.15 -9.33
C CYS A 242 -3.90 8.55 -10.81
N CYS A 243 -3.81 7.57 -11.72
CA CYS A 243 -3.77 7.83 -13.18
C CYS A 243 -5.10 8.40 -13.70
N LEU A 244 -6.22 7.79 -13.30
CA LEU A 244 -7.54 8.10 -13.86
C LEU A 244 -8.21 9.32 -13.22
N SER A 245 -7.87 9.67 -11.98
CA SER A 245 -8.49 10.76 -11.24
C SER A 245 -7.96 12.15 -11.59
N ARG A 246 -6.93 12.23 -12.45
CA ARG A 246 -6.15 13.45 -12.74
C ARG A 246 -5.40 14.03 -11.53
N TYR A 247 -5.27 13.25 -10.44
CA TYR A 247 -4.39 13.62 -9.34
C TYR A 247 -2.93 13.64 -9.80
N TRP A 248 -2.51 12.62 -10.54
CA TRP A 248 -1.22 12.67 -11.22
C TRP A 248 -1.27 13.56 -12.46
N ASP A 249 -0.18 14.29 -12.70
CA ASP A 249 0.07 15.00 -13.94
C ASP A 249 -0.16 14.07 -15.13
N SER A 250 -0.77 14.61 -16.19
CA SER A 250 -1.07 13.86 -17.40
C SER A 250 0.13 13.10 -17.95
N TYR A 251 1.32 13.69 -17.98
CA TYR A 251 2.50 13.03 -18.56
C TYR A 251 2.97 11.86 -17.71
N VAL A 252 2.88 11.99 -16.38
CA VAL A 252 3.21 10.91 -15.46
C VAL A 252 2.18 9.78 -15.54
N ALA A 253 0.88 10.12 -15.46
CA ALA A 253 -0.20 9.16 -15.56
C ALA A 253 -0.15 8.40 -16.89
N ASP A 254 0.01 9.10 -18.00
CA ASP A 254 0.06 8.51 -19.34
C ASP A 254 1.31 7.62 -19.52
N ALA A 255 2.47 8.04 -19.00
CA ALA A 255 3.66 7.20 -18.95
C ALA A 255 3.38 5.89 -18.20
N VAL A 256 2.77 5.94 -17.01
CA VAL A 256 2.40 4.74 -16.25
C VAL A 256 1.43 3.85 -17.05
N MET A 257 0.41 4.45 -17.66
CA MET A 257 -0.59 3.75 -18.50
C MET A 257 -0.01 3.18 -19.80
N THR A 258 1.21 3.56 -20.21
CA THR A 258 1.91 2.90 -21.32
C THR A 258 2.16 1.42 -21.05
N TYR A 259 2.40 1.06 -19.79
CA TYR A 259 2.60 -0.33 -19.37
C TYR A 259 1.36 -0.87 -18.65
N ASN A 260 0.87 -0.15 -17.64
CA ASN A 260 -0.24 -0.54 -16.78
C ASN A 260 -1.57 -0.67 -17.55
N PRO A 261 -2.42 -1.71 -17.36
CA PRO A 261 -2.45 -2.67 -16.24
C PRO A 261 -1.48 -3.85 -16.34
N ASN A 262 -0.83 -4.01 -17.49
CA ASN A 262 0.11 -5.10 -17.75
C ASN A 262 1.55 -4.67 -17.39
N LYS A 263 2.50 -5.60 -17.51
CA LYS A 263 3.93 -5.30 -17.40
C LYS A 263 4.59 -5.02 -18.75
N GLN A 264 3.87 -5.29 -19.84
CA GLN A 264 4.34 -5.10 -21.21
C GLN A 264 3.89 -3.75 -21.75
N LYS A 265 4.78 -3.12 -22.52
CA LYS A 265 4.49 -1.87 -23.21
C LYS A 265 3.36 -2.07 -24.22
N LYS A 266 2.35 -1.20 -24.22
CA LYS A 266 1.30 -1.21 -25.24
C LYS A 266 1.88 -0.88 -26.60
N THR A 267 1.50 -1.65 -27.61
CA THR A 267 1.91 -1.39 -28.99
C THR A 267 1.23 -0.17 -29.60
N TYR A 268 0.05 0.19 -29.08
CA TYR A 268 -0.79 1.27 -29.61
C TYR A 268 -0.69 2.59 -28.81
N PHE A 269 -0.02 2.61 -27.66
CA PHE A 269 0.05 3.80 -26.80
C PHE A 269 1.40 3.84 -26.09
N ASP A 270 2.17 4.88 -26.38
CA ASP A 270 3.47 5.13 -25.76
C ASP A 270 3.57 6.59 -25.35
N ALA A 271 3.46 6.86 -24.06
CA ALA A 271 3.55 8.19 -23.49
C ALA A 271 4.69 8.31 -22.48
N THR A 272 5.70 7.43 -22.57
CA THR A 272 6.89 7.55 -21.73
C THR A 272 7.58 8.87 -21.99
N ILE A 273 8.05 9.53 -20.93
CA ILE A 273 8.74 10.80 -21.02
C ILE A 273 10.24 10.63 -20.78
N LYS A 274 11.01 11.62 -21.21
CA LYS A 274 12.42 11.75 -20.84
C LYS A 274 12.57 13.04 -20.07
N LEU A 275 12.90 12.94 -18.79
CA LEU A 275 13.16 14.11 -17.98
C LEU A 275 14.42 14.84 -18.49
N PRO A 276 14.43 16.18 -18.49
CA PRO A 276 15.61 16.96 -18.82
C PRO A 276 16.72 16.72 -17.78
N ASN A 277 17.98 16.84 -18.19
CA ASN A 277 19.15 16.59 -17.33
C ASN A 277 19.20 17.55 -16.12
N GLU A 278 18.49 18.66 -16.22
CA GLU A 278 18.31 19.65 -15.18
C GLU A 278 17.29 19.22 -14.12
N VAL A 279 16.73 18.01 -14.14
CA VAL A 279 15.87 17.50 -13.07
C VAL A 279 16.63 16.49 -12.23
N LYS A 280 16.64 16.73 -10.92
CA LYS A 280 17.12 15.77 -9.93
C LYS A 280 15.93 15.03 -9.34
N CYS A 281 16.01 13.70 -9.29
CA CYS A 281 14.97 12.85 -8.71
C CYS A 281 15.65 11.80 -7.83
N GLN A 282 15.52 11.94 -6.51
CA GLN A 282 16.24 11.14 -5.52
C GLN A 282 15.25 10.35 -4.68
N ALA A 283 15.41 9.03 -4.66
CA ALA A 283 14.61 8.14 -3.82
C ALA A 283 15.39 7.72 -2.58
N PHE A 284 14.72 7.54 -1.46
CA PHE A 284 15.30 7.18 -0.17
C PHE A 284 14.45 6.07 0.46
N GLY A 285 15.11 5.03 0.96
CA GLY A 285 14.43 4.01 1.77
C GLY A 285 14.10 4.56 3.15
N PHE A 286 12.98 4.13 3.74
CA PHE A 286 12.71 4.44 5.15
C PHE A 286 13.56 3.56 6.06
N SER A 287 14.71 4.09 6.46
CA SER A 287 15.67 3.55 7.43
C SER A 287 16.18 4.67 8.35
N GLU A 288 16.80 4.32 9.47
CA GLU A 288 17.41 5.29 10.41
C GLU A 288 18.39 6.23 9.69
N GLU A 289 19.19 5.67 8.78
CA GLU A 289 20.03 6.42 7.86
C GLU A 289 19.27 6.76 6.58
N MET A 290 19.30 8.03 6.18
CA MET A 290 18.66 8.50 4.95
C MET A 290 19.58 8.23 3.75
N THR A 291 19.53 6.99 3.26
CA THR A 291 20.38 6.54 2.14
C THR A 291 19.64 6.61 0.81
N GLU A 292 20.29 7.25 -0.18
CA GLU A 292 19.74 7.35 -1.52
C GLU A 292 19.76 5.99 -2.23
N MET A 293 18.66 5.69 -2.92
CA MET A 293 18.46 4.49 -3.69
C MET A 293 18.49 4.81 -5.19
N PRO A 294 19.13 3.98 -6.03
CA PRO A 294 19.06 4.15 -7.47
C PRO A 294 17.61 3.92 -7.95
N PRO A 295 17.14 4.65 -8.98
CA PRO A 295 15.84 4.42 -9.58
C PRO A 295 15.68 2.95 -10.02
N CYS A 296 14.46 2.40 -9.94
CA CYS A 296 14.24 1.06 -10.46
C CYS A 296 14.15 1.05 -12.00
N LYS A 297 14.21 -0.14 -12.61
CA LYS A 297 14.09 -0.27 -14.07
C LYS A 297 12.76 0.23 -14.61
N SER A 298 11.69 0.11 -13.83
CA SER A 298 10.36 0.63 -14.21
C SER A 298 10.36 2.16 -14.29
N CYS A 299 10.91 2.85 -13.29
CA CYS A 299 11.03 4.32 -13.32
C CYS A 299 11.95 4.80 -14.45
N SER A 300 13.01 4.05 -14.74
CA SER A 300 13.86 4.29 -15.92
C SER A 300 13.08 4.18 -17.23
N ASN A 301 12.26 3.13 -17.39
CA ASN A 301 11.43 2.94 -18.57
C ASN A 301 10.36 4.03 -18.73
N LEU A 302 9.78 4.51 -17.63
CA LEU A 302 8.71 5.52 -17.63
C LEU A 302 9.21 6.94 -17.91
N PHE A 303 10.31 7.32 -17.26
CA PHE A 303 10.73 8.72 -17.12
C PHE A 303 12.13 8.99 -17.68
N GLY A 304 12.81 7.96 -18.20
CA GLY A 304 14.18 8.08 -18.71
C GLY A 304 15.24 8.25 -17.62
N LEU A 305 14.94 7.91 -16.37
CA LEU A 305 15.89 7.97 -15.27
C LEU A 305 17.06 7.00 -15.49
N THR A 306 18.28 7.48 -15.28
CA THR A 306 19.49 6.65 -15.36
C THR A 306 19.56 5.70 -14.18
N THR A 307 19.74 4.41 -14.46
CA THR A 307 19.94 3.39 -13.42
C THR A 307 20.71 2.19 -13.95
N SER A 308 21.52 1.59 -13.09
CA SER A 308 22.12 0.26 -13.29
C SER A 308 21.26 -0.87 -12.71
N SER A 309 20.18 -0.54 -11.99
CA SER A 309 19.29 -1.53 -11.38
C SER A 309 18.52 -2.33 -12.43
N THR A 310 18.53 -3.65 -12.28
CA THR A 310 17.72 -4.58 -13.09
C THR A 310 16.33 -4.83 -12.48
N ARG A 311 16.06 -4.30 -11.28
CA ARG A 311 14.83 -4.57 -10.53
C ARG A 311 13.63 -3.87 -11.20
N ILE A 312 12.60 -4.65 -11.53
CA ILE A 312 11.35 -4.17 -12.14
C ILE A 312 10.23 -4.29 -11.10
N TRP A 313 9.80 -3.14 -10.58
CA TRP A 313 8.59 -3.04 -9.75
C TRP A 313 7.34 -2.85 -10.62
N PRO A 314 6.12 -3.10 -10.11
CA PRO A 314 4.90 -2.68 -10.80
C PRO A 314 4.97 -1.20 -11.19
N TYR A 315 4.66 -0.89 -12.44
CA TYR A 315 4.71 0.48 -12.96
C TYR A 315 3.77 1.39 -12.18
N GLY A 316 4.26 2.55 -11.74
CA GLY A 316 3.51 3.49 -10.92
C GLY A 316 3.61 3.27 -9.40
N ASN A 317 4.15 2.14 -8.92
CA ASN A 317 4.16 1.84 -7.49
C ASN A 317 5.26 2.57 -6.69
N CYS A 318 6.30 3.03 -7.36
CA CYS A 318 7.44 3.69 -6.72
C CYS A 318 7.07 5.11 -6.25
N ALA A 319 8.00 5.82 -5.60
CA ALA A 319 7.75 7.15 -5.06
C ALA A 319 7.91 8.26 -6.13
N GLU A 320 8.69 7.98 -7.17
CA GLU A 320 9.03 8.89 -8.27
C GLU A 320 7.80 9.37 -9.07
N PRO A 321 6.78 8.54 -9.40
CA PRO A 321 5.58 9.04 -10.08
C PRO A 321 4.90 10.20 -9.34
N GLU A 322 4.73 10.10 -8.02
CA GLU A 322 4.08 11.17 -7.27
C GLU A 322 4.96 12.43 -7.17
N SER A 323 6.25 12.27 -6.89
CA SER A 323 7.17 13.43 -6.80
C SER A 323 7.32 14.14 -8.14
N LEU A 324 7.42 13.40 -9.24
CA LEU A 324 7.49 13.95 -10.59
C LEU A 324 6.17 14.55 -11.03
N SER A 325 5.03 13.97 -10.64
CA SER A 325 3.72 14.55 -10.90
C SER A 325 3.63 15.95 -10.28
N ASN A 326 3.98 16.05 -8.99
CA ASN A 326 3.99 17.32 -8.27
C ASN A 326 4.96 18.32 -8.91
N LEU A 327 6.14 17.88 -9.36
CA LEU A 327 7.08 18.70 -10.12
C LEU A 327 6.44 19.23 -11.42
N LEU A 328 5.91 18.35 -12.27
CA LEU A 328 5.39 18.75 -13.59
C LEU A 328 4.13 19.62 -13.51
N GLN A 329 3.34 19.50 -12.44
CA GLN A 329 2.18 20.37 -12.19
C GLN A 329 2.59 21.81 -11.87
N ASN A 330 3.79 22.04 -11.33
CA ASN A 330 4.22 23.35 -10.86
C ASN A 330 5.35 23.96 -11.71
N GLU A 331 6.17 23.13 -12.36
CA GLU A 331 7.33 23.54 -13.16
C GLU A 331 7.04 23.46 -14.67
N LYS A 332 6.41 24.51 -15.21
CA LYS A 332 5.95 24.54 -16.61
C LYS A 332 7.07 24.27 -17.62
N GLU A 333 8.24 24.87 -17.43
CA GLU A 333 9.38 24.67 -18.33
C GLU A 333 9.89 23.22 -18.33
N VAL A 334 9.90 22.58 -17.16
CA VAL A 334 10.28 21.17 -17.03
C VAL A 334 9.26 20.30 -17.74
N LYS A 335 7.97 20.59 -17.57
CA LYS A 335 6.88 19.87 -18.24
C LYS A 335 6.97 19.98 -19.75
N GLU A 336 7.14 21.19 -20.30
CA GLU A 336 7.30 21.42 -21.74
C GLU A 336 8.48 20.64 -22.32
N LYS A 337 9.64 20.66 -21.64
CA LYS A 337 10.82 19.87 -22.05
C LYS A 337 10.63 18.36 -21.97
N SER A 338 9.71 17.90 -21.13
CA SER A 338 9.44 16.47 -20.88
C SER A 338 8.33 15.90 -21.75
N GLU A 339 7.78 16.67 -22.70
CA GLU A 339 6.65 16.25 -23.53
C GLU A 339 6.85 14.86 -24.19
N PRO A 340 5.85 13.95 -24.12
CA PRO A 340 5.90 12.68 -24.82
C PRO A 340 6.08 12.86 -26.33
N LYS A 341 7.07 12.17 -26.92
CA LYS A 341 7.45 12.35 -28.33
C LYS A 341 6.88 11.32 -29.29
N SER A 342 6.20 10.29 -28.76
CA SER A 342 5.69 9.21 -29.60
C SER A 342 4.49 9.65 -30.42
N LYS A 343 4.46 9.25 -31.71
CA LYS A 343 3.31 9.45 -32.59
C LYS A 343 2.05 8.69 -32.14
N THR A 344 2.21 7.67 -31.30
CA THR A 344 1.08 6.89 -30.77
C THR A 344 0.42 7.54 -29.55
N CYS A 345 1.01 8.60 -28.98
CA CYS A 345 0.45 9.38 -27.88
C CYS A 345 -0.64 10.35 -28.36
N THR A 346 -1.72 9.82 -28.94
CA THR A 346 -2.89 10.59 -29.39
C THR A 346 -4.00 10.55 -28.35
N ASP A 347 -4.93 11.51 -28.38
CA ASP A 347 -6.09 11.54 -27.48
C ASP A 347 -6.99 10.31 -27.61
N GLU A 348 -7.08 9.72 -28.81
CA GLU A 348 -7.82 8.48 -29.04
C GLU A 348 -7.13 7.29 -28.34
N ASN A 349 -5.83 7.12 -28.55
CA ASN A 349 -5.08 6.04 -27.93
C ASN A 349 -4.99 6.21 -26.41
N ARG A 350 -4.93 7.45 -25.93
CA ARG A 350 -5.00 7.78 -24.51
C ARG A 350 -6.33 7.34 -23.89
N ARG A 351 -7.46 7.71 -24.49
CA ARG A 351 -8.79 7.26 -24.04
C ARG A 351 -8.90 5.74 -24.02
N ARG A 352 -8.37 5.07 -25.05
CA ARG A 352 -8.29 3.60 -25.09
C ARG A 352 -7.44 3.02 -23.95
N ALA A 353 -6.33 3.66 -23.61
CA ALA A 353 -5.49 3.25 -22.48
C ALA A 353 -6.20 3.48 -21.13
N GLU A 354 -6.85 4.63 -20.93
CA GLU A 354 -7.67 4.92 -19.75
C GLU A 354 -8.80 3.88 -19.58
N ASP A 355 -9.49 3.53 -20.66
CA ASP A 355 -10.53 2.50 -20.65
C ASP A 355 -9.98 1.11 -20.30
N SER A 356 -8.79 0.77 -20.81
CA SER A 356 -8.11 -0.48 -20.47
C SER A 356 -7.74 -0.54 -18.98
N VAL A 357 -7.26 0.58 -18.41
CA VAL A 357 -6.91 0.67 -16.99
C VAL A 357 -8.17 0.61 -16.13
N TRP A 358 -9.23 1.30 -16.52
CA TRP A 358 -10.51 1.25 -15.83
C TRP A 358 -11.11 -0.14 -15.79
N LYS A 359 -11.16 -0.84 -16.93
CA LYS A 359 -11.70 -2.22 -16.99
C LYS A 359 -10.97 -3.16 -16.04
N GLU A 360 -9.65 -3.01 -15.91
CA GLU A 360 -8.89 -3.79 -14.92
C GLU A 360 -9.21 -3.39 -13.49
N THR A 361 -9.33 -2.08 -13.20
CA THR A 361 -9.76 -1.61 -11.87
C THR A 361 -11.11 -2.19 -11.48
N GLU A 362 -12.08 -2.13 -12.39
CA GLU A 362 -13.42 -2.65 -12.20
C GLU A 362 -13.41 -4.16 -11.96
N ARG A 363 -12.62 -4.92 -12.74
CA ARG A 363 -12.42 -6.36 -12.52
C ARG A 363 -11.90 -6.65 -11.11
N MET A 364 -10.84 -5.98 -10.67
CA MET A 364 -10.26 -6.17 -9.34
C MET A 364 -11.23 -5.81 -8.21
N LEU A 365 -12.04 -4.76 -8.39
CA LEU A 365 -13.07 -4.37 -7.43
C LEU A 365 -14.18 -5.42 -7.33
N ARG A 366 -14.66 -5.95 -8.47
CA ARG A 366 -15.69 -7.01 -8.49
C ARG A 366 -15.21 -8.28 -7.79
N GLU A 367 -13.96 -8.66 -8.02
CA GLU A 367 -13.33 -9.82 -7.35
C GLU A 367 -13.27 -9.64 -5.83
N LYS A 368 -12.87 -8.45 -5.36
CA LYS A 368 -12.77 -8.16 -3.92
C LYS A 368 -14.12 -7.94 -3.24
N LEU A 369 -15.09 -7.36 -3.95
CA LEU A 369 -16.35 -6.91 -3.38
C LEU A 369 -17.53 -7.84 -3.62
N SER A 370 -17.35 -8.92 -4.40
CA SER A 370 -18.40 -9.76 -5.01
C SER A 370 -19.23 -8.99 -6.05
N ASP A 371 -19.79 -9.68 -7.05
CA ASP A 371 -20.47 -9.11 -8.24
C ASP A 371 -21.63 -8.12 -7.99
N ARG A 372 -21.96 -7.83 -6.72
CA ARG A 372 -23.10 -7.00 -6.30
C ARG A 372 -22.83 -5.49 -6.27
N TYR A 373 -21.61 -5.03 -6.59
CA TYR A 373 -21.27 -3.61 -6.51
C TYR A 373 -20.82 -3.03 -7.85
N GLU A 374 -21.55 -2.02 -8.32
CA GLU A 374 -21.16 -1.18 -9.45
C GLU A 374 -20.42 0.05 -8.94
N TYR A 375 -19.08 0.02 -9.01
CA TYR A 375 -18.31 1.26 -8.91
C TYR A 375 -18.40 2.01 -10.23
N GLY A 376 -18.92 3.24 -10.20
CA GLY A 376 -18.77 4.17 -11.31
C GLY A 376 -17.36 4.73 -11.38
N ARG A 377 -17.00 5.38 -12.51
CA ARG A 377 -15.78 6.20 -12.65
C ARG A 377 -15.85 7.49 -11.81
N GLN A 378 -16.07 7.35 -10.51
CA GLN A 378 -16.21 8.46 -9.58
C GLN A 378 -15.05 8.43 -8.59
N PHE A 379 -14.44 9.60 -8.39
CA PHE A 379 -13.33 9.79 -7.47
C PHE A 379 -13.74 10.73 -6.34
N TYR A 380 -13.35 10.37 -5.13
CA TYR A 380 -13.63 11.16 -3.95
C TYR A 380 -13.00 12.54 -4.07
N THR A 381 -13.81 13.56 -3.80
CA THR A 381 -13.35 14.94 -3.74
C THR A 381 -13.81 15.53 -2.40
N PRO A 382 -12.88 15.97 -1.53
CA PRO A 382 -13.24 16.63 -0.28
C PRO A 382 -14.14 17.85 -0.55
N GLN A 383 -15.10 18.13 0.34
CA GLN A 383 -15.75 19.44 0.33
C GLN A 383 -14.78 20.44 0.96
N VAL A 384 -14.64 21.60 0.33
CA VAL A 384 -13.84 22.74 0.82
C VAL A 384 -14.63 23.47 1.89
#